data_AF-A0A968QBS3-F1
#
_entry.id   AF-A0A968QBS3-F1
#
_cell.length_a   1.000
_cell.length_b   1.000
_cell.length_c   1.000
_cell.angle_alpha   90.00
_cell.angle_beta   90.00
_cell.angle_gamma   90.00
#
_symmetry.space_group_name_H-M   'P 1'
#
loop_
_entity.id
_entity.type
_entity.pdbx_description
1 polymer ?
#
loop_
_entity_poly.entity_id
_entity_poly.type
_entity_poly.pdbx_seq_one_letter_code
_entity_poly.pdbx_strand_id
1 'polypeptide(L)'
;MEVLLHQVLAQGIGRLYFERQPQTGRVLCSQNGIVQSVLDDLSLDLFQSVINELKRLTHLPLLPTTKTKQVEIERLYQQERVLLRLRLIAGNFGEEATLQILRGAALKFYQQQQIEQLGRDALGVAQTLQQRITAIRERARQTLGLEPTSTATLMAVSALLKDMESQIDRLMQPASEGQMELESRS
;
A
#
# COMPACT_ATOMS: atom_id res chain seq x y z
N MET A 1 -20.30 -13.04 8.96
CA MET A 1 -19.42 -12.00 8.40
C MET A 1 -19.74 -11.69 6.94
N GLU A 2 -19.93 -12.70 6.07
CA GLU A 2 -20.18 -12.48 4.63
C GLU A 2 -21.32 -11.49 4.37
N VAL A 3 -22.43 -11.56 5.11
CA VAL A 3 -23.55 -10.62 4.96
C VAL A 3 -23.13 -9.17 5.22
N LEU A 4 -22.35 -8.90 6.27
CA LEU A 4 -21.91 -7.55 6.62
C LEU A 4 -20.92 -7.02 5.58
N LEU A 5 -19.96 -7.85 5.15
CA LEU A 5 -19.03 -7.47 4.08
C LEU A 5 -19.79 -7.24 2.76
N HIS A 6 -20.78 -8.07 2.45
CA HIS A 6 -21.60 -7.97 1.24
C HIS A 6 -22.48 -6.71 1.28
N GLN A 7 -23.06 -6.37 2.43
CA GLN A 7 -23.83 -5.12 2.61
C GLN A 7 -22.93 -3.89 2.46
N VAL A 8 -21.77 -3.92 3.09
CA VAL A 8 -20.78 -2.82 3.05
C VAL A 8 -20.28 -2.62 1.62
N LEU A 9 -20.01 -3.72 0.90
CA LEU A 9 -19.63 -3.68 -0.50
C LEU A 9 -20.79 -3.21 -1.39
N ALA A 10 -22.01 -3.69 -1.19
CA ALA A 10 -23.18 -3.27 -1.95
C ALA A 10 -23.50 -1.77 -1.77
N GLN A 11 -23.36 -1.23 -0.55
CA GLN A 11 -23.63 0.17 -0.24
C GLN A 11 -22.50 1.13 -0.66
N GLY A 12 -21.33 0.59 -1.02
CA GLY A 12 -20.17 1.39 -1.38
C GLY A 12 -19.53 2.16 -0.23
N ILE A 13 -19.66 1.62 0.97
CA ILE A 13 -18.94 2.10 2.14
C ILE A 13 -17.43 1.91 1.90
N GLY A 14 -16.67 2.99 2.10
CA GLY A 14 -15.23 3.01 1.87
C GLY A 14 -14.42 2.67 3.12
N ARG A 15 -14.98 2.89 4.32
CA ARG A 15 -14.30 2.65 5.60
C ARG A 15 -15.26 2.17 6.68
N LEU A 16 -14.80 1.22 7.48
CA LEU A 16 -15.43 0.81 8.73
C LEU A 16 -14.48 1.09 9.89
N TYR A 17 -15.01 1.69 10.95
CA TYR A 17 -14.29 1.93 12.20
C TYR A 17 -14.92 1.08 13.30
N PHE A 18 -14.09 0.31 14.00
CA PHE A 18 -14.49 -0.56 15.10
C PHE A 18 -13.90 0.01 16.38
N GLU A 19 -14.76 0.57 17.22
CA GLU A 19 -14.38 1.24 18.46
C GLU A 19 -14.81 0.39 19.66
N ARG A 20 -13.87 0.16 20.56
CA ARG A 20 -14.06 -0.64 21.77
C ARG A 20 -14.32 0.30 22.95
N GLN A 21 -15.51 0.21 23.55
CA GLN A 21 -15.85 0.92 24.79
C GLN A 21 -15.78 -0.03 25.99
N PRO A 22 -15.83 0.45 27.25
CA PRO A 22 -15.68 -0.41 28.41
C PRO A 22 -16.68 -1.58 28.46
N GLN A 23 -17.95 -1.31 28.15
CA GLN A 23 -19.04 -2.28 28.29
C GLN A 23 -19.74 -2.65 26.97
N THR A 24 -19.45 -1.92 25.90
CA THR A 24 -20.05 -2.12 24.57
C THR A 24 -18.99 -1.93 23.47
N GLY A 25 -19.35 -2.30 22.24
CA GLY A 25 -18.59 -1.98 21.03
C GLY A 25 -19.44 -1.16 20.07
N ARG A 26 -18.76 -0.44 19.18
CA ARG A 26 -19.39 0.38 18.15
C ARG A 26 -18.76 0.14 16.80
N VAL A 27 -19.57 0.12 15.74
CA VAL A 27 -19.10 0.12 14.35
C VAL A 27 -19.64 1.32 13.60
N LEU A 28 -18.75 2.15 13.07
CA LEU A 28 -19.11 3.28 12.20
C LEU A 28 -18.80 2.94 10.75
N CYS A 29 -19.74 3.22 9.86
CA CYS A 29 -19.52 3.12 8.42
C CYS A 29 -19.34 4.52 7.85
N SER A 30 -18.29 4.73 7.06
CA SER A 30 -18.06 5.98 6.34
C SER A 30 -17.90 5.77 4.85
N GLN A 31 -18.52 6.65 4.08
CA GLN A 31 -18.37 6.77 2.64
C GLN A 31 -17.93 8.19 2.31
N ASN A 32 -16.85 8.32 1.55
CA ASN A 32 -16.28 9.62 1.15
C ASN A 32 -16.05 10.59 2.33
N GLY A 33 -15.69 10.07 3.50
CA GLY A 33 -15.43 10.87 4.71
C GLY A 33 -16.68 11.25 5.52
N ILE A 34 -17.88 10.91 5.04
CA ILE A 34 -19.14 11.15 5.75
C ILE A 34 -19.55 9.86 6.46
N VAL A 35 -19.92 9.95 7.74
CA VAL A 35 -20.47 8.81 8.50
C VAL A 35 -21.89 8.54 7.98
N GLN A 36 -22.11 7.33 7.47
CA GLN A 36 -23.37 6.91 6.86
C GLN A 36 -24.26 6.18 7.86
N SER A 37 -23.67 5.33 8.69
CA SER A 37 -24.40 4.54 9.66
C SER A 37 -23.52 4.18 10.85
N VAL A 38 -24.20 3.89 11.96
CA VAL A 38 -23.57 3.51 13.21
C VAL A 38 -24.33 2.32 13.79
N LEU A 39 -23.60 1.27 14.14
CA LEU A 39 -24.06 0.18 14.97
C LEU A 39 -23.49 0.41 16.37
N ASP A 40 -24.31 0.98 17.25
CA ASP A 40 -23.98 1.24 18.65
C ASP A 40 -24.41 0.06 19.55
N ASP A 41 -23.90 0.06 20.77
CA ASP A 41 -24.26 -0.87 21.85
C ASP A 41 -24.12 -2.36 21.50
N LEU A 42 -23.13 -2.71 20.66
CA LEU A 42 -22.81 -4.11 20.38
C LEU A 42 -22.27 -4.77 21.64
N SER A 43 -22.75 -5.98 21.93
CA SER A 43 -22.17 -6.79 23.00
C SER A 43 -20.70 -7.08 22.71
N LEU A 44 -19.91 -7.24 23.78
CA LEU A 44 -18.46 -7.45 23.66
C LEU A 44 -18.13 -8.71 22.87
N ASP A 45 -18.93 -9.76 23.06
CA ASP A 45 -18.77 -11.03 22.37
C ASP A 45 -19.02 -10.88 20.87
N LEU A 46 -20.08 -10.14 20.49
CA LEU A 46 -20.37 -9.88 19.09
C LEU A 46 -19.29 -9.01 18.46
N PHE A 47 -18.87 -7.94 19.15
CA PHE A 47 -17.80 -7.06 18.69
C PHE A 47 -16.49 -7.82 18.46
N GLN A 48 -16.04 -8.60 19.45
CA GLN A 48 -14.82 -9.41 19.33
C GLN A 48 -14.96 -10.48 18.25
N SER A 49 -16.14 -11.06 18.09
CA SER A 49 -16.40 -12.02 17.00
C SER A 49 -16.20 -11.38 15.63
N VAL A 50 -16.68 -10.15 15.42
CA VAL A 50 -16.45 -9.44 14.16
C VAL A 50 -14.97 -9.15 13.94
N ILE A 51 -14.24 -8.71 14.97
CA ILE A 51 -12.78 -8.49 14.89
C ILE A 51 -12.04 -9.79 14.52
N ASN A 52 -12.40 -10.90 15.15
CA ASN A 52 -11.80 -12.20 14.87
C ASN A 52 -12.05 -12.65 13.43
N GLU A 53 -13.24 -12.43 12.92
CA GLU A 53 -13.59 -12.74 11.53
C GLU A 53 -12.81 -11.87 10.53
N LEU A 54 -12.61 -10.57 10.83
CA LEU A 54 -11.72 -9.71 10.03
C LEU A 54 -10.28 -10.21 10.05
N LYS A 55 -9.77 -10.63 11.21
CA LYS A 55 -8.44 -11.24 11.32
C LYS A 55 -8.32 -12.50 10.46
N ARG A 56 -9.33 -13.39 10.47
CA ARG A 56 -9.34 -14.58 9.60
C ARG A 56 -9.32 -14.19 8.12
N LEU A 57 -10.14 -13.22 7.74
CA LEU A 57 -10.26 -12.74 6.36
C LEU A 57 -8.91 -12.24 5.81
N THR A 58 -8.11 -11.61 6.68
CA THR A 58 -6.80 -11.05 6.35
C THR A 58 -5.62 -11.92 6.82
N HIS A 59 -5.85 -13.19 7.16
CA HIS A 59 -4.83 -14.15 7.62
C HIS A 59 -3.98 -13.66 8.82
N LEU A 60 -4.56 -12.85 9.69
CA LEU A 60 -3.92 -12.43 10.94
C LEU A 60 -4.16 -13.43 12.08
N PRO A 61 -3.21 -13.57 13.02
CA PRO A 61 -3.41 -14.37 14.22
C PRO A 61 -4.59 -13.83 15.04
N LEU A 62 -5.39 -14.74 15.61
CA LEU A 62 -6.52 -14.40 16.47
C LEU A 62 -6.11 -13.85 17.84
N LEU A 63 -4.84 -14.00 18.20
CA LEU A 63 -4.27 -13.44 19.43
C LEU A 63 -4.50 -11.92 19.50
N PRO A 64 -4.78 -11.38 20.68
CA PRO A 64 -4.86 -9.93 20.87
C PRO A 64 -3.60 -9.23 20.42
N THR A 65 -3.79 -8.12 19.74
CA THR A 65 -2.74 -7.29 19.18
C THR A 65 -2.23 -6.35 20.27
N THR A 66 -0.91 -6.40 20.52
CA THR A 66 -0.23 -5.54 21.50
C THR A 66 0.43 -4.31 20.87
N LYS A 67 0.60 -4.31 19.55
CA LYS A 67 1.19 -3.21 18.75
C LYS A 67 0.36 -3.00 17.50
N THR A 68 0.28 -1.78 16.99
CA THR A 68 -0.44 -1.52 15.73
C THR A 68 0.02 -2.48 14.62
N LYS A 69 -0.92 -3.19 14.00
CA LYS A 69 -0.69 -4.07 12.86
C LYS A 69 -1.52 -3.59 11.68
N GLN A 70 -0.96 -3.65 10.49
CA GLN A 70 -1.68 -3.37 9.27
C GLN A 70 -1.40 -4.48 8.27
N VAL A 71 -2.47 -4.95 7.62
CA VAL A 71 -2.41 -5.95 6.56
C VAL A 71 -3.32 -5.53 5.42
N GLU A 72 -2.90 -5.90 4.23
CA GLU A 72 -3.59 -5.60 2.98
C GLU A 72 -3.82 -6.91 2.24
N ILE A 73 -5.03 -7.08 1.73
CA ILE A 73 -5.39 -8.28 1.00
C ILE A 73 -6.32 -7.99 -0.16
N GLU A 74 -5.93 -8.46 -1.35
CA GLU A 74 -6.79 -8.39 -2.52
C GLU A 74 -7.77 -9.56 -2.55
N ARG A 75 -9.00 -9.25 -2.98
CA ARG A 75 -10.10 -10.19 -3.17
C ARG A 75 -10.84 -9.85 -4.46
N LEU A 76 -11.48 -10.86 -5.03
CA LEU A 76 -12.45 -10.67 -6.12
C LEU A 76 -13.86 -10.63 -5.52
N TYR A 77 -14.61 -9.57 -5.81
CA TYR A 77 -16.01 -9.42 -5.45
C TYR A 77 -16.80 -9.03 -6.69
N GLN A 78 -17.80 -9.82 -7.08
CA GLN A 78 -18.58 -9.61 -8.32
C GLN A 78 -17.70 -9.37 -9.57
N GLN A 79 -16.63 -10.14 -9.71
CA GLN A 79 -15.60 -10.01 -10.77
C GLN A 79 -14.76 -8.72 -10.74
N GLU A 80 -14.98 -7.84 -9.75
CA GLU A 80 -14.14 -6.68 -9.51
C GLU A 80 -13.08 -6.96 -8.46
N ARG A 81 -11.89 -6.39 -8.65
CA ARG A 81 -10.83 -6.42 -7.64
C ARG A 81 -11.14 -5.43 -6.54
N VAL A 82 -11.05 -5.90 -5.30
CA VAL A 82 -11.21 -5.09 -4.10
C VAL A 82 -10.00 -5.34 -3.20
N LEU A 83 -9.37 -4.27 -2.76
CA LEU A 83 -8.32 -4.32 -1.75
C LEU A 83 -8.91 -3.98 -0.39
N LEU A 84 -8.73 -4.91 0.55
CA LEU A 84 -9.11 -4.76 1.94
C LEU A 84 -7.86 -4.44 2.75
N ARG A 85 -7.83 -3.25 3.34
CA ARG A 85 -6.76 -2.80 4.23
C ARG A 85 -7.28 -2.79 5.66
N LEU A 86 -6.86 -3.77 6.45
CA LEU A 86 -7.20 -3.88 7.86
C LEU A 86 -6.06 -3.31 8.70
N ARG A 87 -6.38 -2.35 9.56
CA ARG A 87 -5.50 -1.84 10.59
C ARG A 87 -6.07 -2.20 11.96
N LEU A 88 -5.28 -2.86 12.79
CA LEU A 88 -5.61 -3.19 14.17
C LEU A 88 -4.75 -2.37 15.12
N ILE A 89 -5.36 -1.85 16.18
CA ILE A 89 -4.71 -1.03 17.20
C ILE A 89 -5.09 -1.61 18.57
N ALA A 90 -4.13 -1.63 19.49
CA ALA A 90 -4.41 -1.91 20.89
C ALA A 90 -5.01 -0.64 21.52
N GLY A 91 -6.32 -0.63 21.76
CA GLY A 91 -7.03 0.45 22.44
C GLY A 91 -7.03 0.28 23.96
N ASN A 92 -7.58 1.28 24.65
CA ASN A 92 -7.64 1.30 26.12
C ASN A 92 -8.53 0.20 26.72
N PHE A 93 -9.54 -0.25 25.96
CA PHE A 93 -10.54 -1.22 26.41
C PHE A 93 -10.50 -2.55 25.65
N GLY A 94 -9.49 -2.74 24.80
CA GLY A 94 -9.34 -3.91 23.92
C GLY A 94 -8.88 -3.52 22.52
N GLU A 95 -9.01 -4.44 21.57
CA GLU A 95 -8.62 -4.18 20.18
C GLU A 95 -9.62 -3.26 19.48
N GLU A 96 -9.09 -2.29 18.74
CA GLU A 96 -9.82 -1.44 17.81
C GLU A 96 -9.36 -1.76 16.39
N ALA A 97 -10.23 -1.53 15.41
CA ALA A 97 -9.92 -1.80 14.02
C ALA A 97 -10.40 -0.72 13.07
N THR A 98 -9.70 -0.57 11.96
CA THR A 98 -10.18 0.15 10.79
C THR A 98 -10.08 -0.76 9.58
N LEU A 99 -11.19 -1.00 8.90
CA LEU A 99 -11.20 -1.68 7.61
C LEU A 99 -11.45 -0.65 6.52
N GLN A 100 -10.46 -0.44 5.65
CA GLN A 100 -10.60 0.37 4.46
C GLN A 100 -10.81 -0.54 3.25
N ILE A 101 -11.76 -0.16 2.39
CA ILE A 101 -12.19 -0.91 1.23
C ILE A 101 -11.90 -0.05 0.00
N LEU A 102 -10.97 -0.50 -0.82
CA LEU A 102 -10.54 0.19 -2.03
C LEU A 102 -10.98 -0.62 -3.26
N ARG A 103 -11.67 0.05 -4.19
CA ARG A 103 -12.15 -0.55 -5.45
C ARG A 103 -12.22 0.49 -6.55
N GLY A 104 -12.36 0.03 -7.80
CA GLY A 104 -12.49 0.90 -8.97
C GLY A 104 -11.38 1.97 -9.03
N ALA A 105 -11.77 3.25 -9.17
CA ALA A 105 -10.84 4.37 -9.24
C ALA A 105 -9.98 4.52 -7.97
N ALA A 106 -10.53 4.28 -6.78
CA ALA A 106 -9.78 4.39 -5.53
C ALA A 106 -8.67 3.33 -5.42
N LEU A 107 -8.92 2.11 -5.93
CA LEU A 107 -7.90 1.06 -6.00
C LEU A 107 -6.80 1.40 -7.00
N LYS A 108 -7.17 1.86 -8.20
CA LYS A 108 -6.20 2.29 -9.22
C LYS A 108 -5.30 3.42 -8.71
N PHE A 109 -5.89 4.43 -8.07
CA PHE A 109 -5.14 5.54 -7.49
C PHE A 109 -4.16 5.05 -6.40
N TYR A 110 -4.61 4.16 -5.52
CA TYR A 110 -3.75 3.58 -4.50
C TYR A 110 -2.54 2.82 -5.10
N GLN A 111 -2.79 1.98 -6.11
CA GLN A 111 -1.74 1.22 -6.80
C GLN A 111 -0.75 2.15 -7.53
N GLN A 112 -1.25 3.21 -8.17
CA GLN A 112 -0.40 4.21 -8.81
C GLN A 112 0.53 4.90 -7.80
N GLN A 113 0.01 5.31 -6.65
CA GLN A 113 0.82 5.89 -5.58
C GLN A 113 1.88 4.91 -5.03
N GLN A 114 1.56 3.62 -4.94
CA GLN A 114 2.53 2.60 -4.53
C GLN A 114 3.68 2.46 -5.54
N ILE A 115 3.37 2.45 -6.84
CA ILE A 115 4.38 2.37 -7.90
C ILE A 115 5.28 3.60 -7.87
N GLU A 116 4.71 4.80 -7.76
CA GLU A 116 5.48 6.03 -7.66
C GLU A 116 6.41 6.04 -6.44
N GLN A 117 5.95 5.53 -5.30
CA GLN A 117 6.78 5.43 -4.10
C GLN A 117 7.94 4.45 -4.31
N LEU A 118 7.67 3.26 -4.85
CA LEU A 118 8.70 2.27 -5.16
C LEU A 118 9.73 2.81 -6.17
N GLY A 119 9.28 3.56 -7.16
CA GLY A 119 10.16 4.22 -8.13
C GLY A 119 11.09 5.23 -7.47
N ARG A 120 10.56 6.10 -6.60
CA ARG A 120 11.37 7.06 -5.83
C ARG A 120 12.39 6.36 -4.93
N ASP A 121 11.99 5.27 -4.27
CA ASP A 121 12.87 4.51 -3.39
C ASP A 121 14.00 3.84 -4.20
N ALA A 122 13.68 3.23 -5.34
CA ALA A 122 14.65 2.62 -6.24
C ALA A 122 15.65 3.64 -6.80
N LEU A 123 15.17 4.83 -7.17
CA LEU A 123 16.01 5.94 -7.61
C LEU A 123 17.01 6.36 -6.52
N GLY A 124 16.55 6.53 -5.28
CA GLY A 124 17.41 6.87 -4.15
C GLY A 124 18.50 5.82 -3.89
N VAL A 125 18.16 4.54 -4.03
CA VAL A 125 19.12 3.43 -3.91
C VAL A 125 20.14 3.47 -5.06
N ALA A 126 19.70 3.69 -6.30
CA ALA A 126 20.58 3.78 -7.47
C ALA A 126 21.60 4.94 -7.33
N GLN A 127 21.13 6.11 -6.89
CA GLN A 127 21.98 7.28 -6.63
C GLN A 127 23.00 7.01 -5.52
N THR A 128 22.56 6.37 -4.43
CA THR A 128 23.47 5.96 -3.34
C THR A 128 24.56 5.01 -3.84
N LEU A 129 24.19 4.05 -4.70
CA LEU A 129 25.13 3.10 -5.27
C LEU A 129 26.12 3.79 -6.22
N GLN A 130 25.66 4.70 -7.07
CA GLN A 130 26.52 5.49 -7.96
C GLN A 130 27.56 6.30 -7.17
N GLN A 131 27.16 6.95 -6.08
CA GLN A 131 28.07 7.68 -5.20
C GLN A 131 29.12 6.76 -4.57
N ARG A 132 28.71 5.59 -4.09
CA ARG A 132 29.61 4.58 -3.50
C ARG A 132 30.65 4.09 -4.52
N ILE A 133 30.23 3.78 -5.75
CA ILE A 133 31.13 3.34 -6.83
C ILE A 133 32.11 4.44 -7.21
N THR A 134 31.63 5.68 -7.31
CA THR A 134 32.49 6.84 -7.60
C THR A 134 33.55 7.02 -6.52
N ALA A 135 33.18 6.91 -5.24
CA ALA A 135 34.11 6.97 -4.12
C ALA A 135 35.13 5.83 -4.13
N ILE A 136 34.71 4.60 -4.45
CA ILE A 136 35.62 3.44 -4.61
C ILE A 136 36.61 3.71 -5.74
N ARG A 137 36.15 4.22 -6.90
CA ARG A 137 37.01 4.56 -8.04
C ARG A 137 38.06 5.60 -7.66
N GLU A 138 37.63 6.66 -6.99
CA GLU A 138 38.52 7.74 -6.57
C GLU A 138 39.58 7.23 -5.60
N ARG A 139 39.17 6.43 -4.61
CA ARG A 139 40.09 5.84 -3.63
C ARG A 139 41.02 4.79 -4.26
N ALA A 140 40.54 3.97 -5.20
CA ALA A 140 41.38 3.01 -5.91
C ALA A 140 42.46 3.70 -6.77
N ARG A 141 42.12 4.82 -7.42
CA ARG A 141 43.09 5.66 -8.14
C ARG A 141 44.15 6.24 -7.22
N GLN A 142 43.73 6.75 -6.06
CA GLN A 142 44.63 7.41 -5.10
C GLN A 142 45.52 6.43 -4.32
N THR A 143 45.02 5.23 -4.00
CA THR A 143 45.68 4.31 -3.05
C THR A 143 46.44 3.17 -3.72
N LEU A 144 46.03 2.73 -4.91
CA LEU A 144 46.54 1.49 -5.52
C LEU A 144 47.19 1.67 -6.90
N GLY A 145 47.15 2.86 -7.52
CA GLY A 145 47.78 3.08 -8.83
C GLY A 145 47.38 2.06 -9.92
N LEU A 146 46.14 1.55 -9.87
CA LEU A 146 45.72 0.38 -10.65
C LEU A 146 45.53 0.66 -12.14
N GLU A 147 46.04 -0.29 -12.94
CA GLU A 147 45.98 -0.42 -14.40
C GLU A 147 44.58 -0.25 -15.03
N PRO A 148 44.50 0.20 -16.30
CA PRO A 148 43.29 0.67 -16.99
C PRO A 148 42.15 -0.37 -17.10
N THR A 149 42.41 -1.67 -16.93
CA THR A 149 41.39 -2.73 -17.08
C THR A 149 40.32 -2.72 -15.98
N SER A 150 40.66 -2.31 -14.74
CA SER A 150 39.69 -2.15 -13.64
C SER A 150 38.79 -0.93 -13.83
N THR A 151 39.30 0.11 -14.50
CA THR A 151 38.51 1.30 -14.81
C THR A 151 37.43 1.06 -15.86
N ALA A 152 37.67 0.16 -16.84
CA ALA A 152 36.67 -0.19 -17.85
C ALA A 152 35.44 -0.89 -17.25
N THR A 153 35.65 -1.85 -16.33
CA THR A 153 34.56 -2.54 -15.63
C THR A 153 33.76 -1.57 -14.75
N LEU A 154 34.42 -0.65 -14.05
CA LEU A 154 33.73 0.37 -13.25
C LEU A 154 32.94 1.38 -14.11
N MET A 155 33.44 1.73 -15.30
CA MET A 155 32.69 2.55 -16.26
C MET A 155 31.45 1.81 -16.77
N ALA A 156 31.58 0.52 -17.08
CA ALA A 156 30.44 -0.30 -17.51
C ALA A 156 29.34 -0.37 -16.43
N VAL A 157 29.72 -0.55 -15.16
CA VAL A 157 28.75 -0.56 -14.04
C VAL A 157 28.11 0.82 -13.85
N SER A 158 28.88 1.91 -13.95
CA SER A 158 28.30 3.27 -13.86
C SER A 158 27.34 3.58 -15.01
N ALA A 159 27.62 3.10 -16.22
CA ALA A 159 26.74 3.26 -17.37
C ALA A 159 25.45 2.46 -17.19
N LEU A 160 25.55 1.22 -16.69
CA LEU A 160 24.40 0.37 -16.37
C LEU A 160 23.48 1.02 -15.33
N LEU A 161 24.05 1.62 -14.27
CA LEU A 161 23.26 2.32 -13.26
C LEU A 161 22.52 3.54 -13.82
N LYS A 162 23.18 4.30 -14.70
CA LYS A 162 22.57 5.46 -15.36
C LYS A 162 21.45 5.05 -16.31
N ASP A 163 21.61 3.92 -16.99
CA ASP A 163 20.56 3.34 -17.83
C ASP A 163 19.37 2.87 -16.97
N MET A 164 19.63 2.18 -15.86
CA MET A 164 18.59 1.80 -14.89
C MET A 164 17.86 3.02 -14.32
N GLU A 165 18.57 4.09 -13.98
CA GLU A 165 17.98 5.37 -13.53
C GLU A 165 17.00 5.91 -14.58
N SER A 166 17.43 5.99 -15.84
CA SER A 166 16.59 6.45 -16.94
C SER A 166 15.38 5.55 -17.20
N GLN A 167 15.52 4.24 -17.06
CA GLN A 167 14.41 3.30 -17.22
C GLN A 167 13.38 3.45 -16.08
N ILE A 168 13.84 3.63 -14.84
CA ILE A 168 12.97 3.90 -13.69
C ILE A 168 12.22 5.21 -13.89
N ASP A 169 12.89 6.27 -14.35
CA ASP A 169 12.25 7.55 -14.65
C ASP A 169 11.17 7.42 -15.73
N ARG A 170 11.39 6.63 -16.79
CA ARG A 170 10.38 6.35 -17.82
C ARG A 170 9.17 5.59 -17.28
N LEU A 171 9.38 4.66 -16.35
CA LEU A 171 8.30 3.91 -15.71
C LEU A 171 7.49 4.80 -14.74
N MET A 172 8.11 5.83 -14.17
CA MET A 172 7.45 6.82 -13.31
C MET A 172 6.70 7.90 -14.09
N GLN A 173 6.95 8.07 -15.40
CA GLN A 173 6.16 8.98 -16.21
C GLN A 173 4.75 8.37 -16.40
N PRO A 174 3.67 9.12 -16.08
CA PRO A 174 2.34 8.67 -16.43
C PRO A 174 2.30 8.44 -17.95
N ALA A 175 1.59 7.40 -18.39
CA ALA A 175 1.29 7.20 -19.80
C ALA A 175 0.46 8.39 -20.29
N SER A 176 1.13 9.47 -20.67
CA SER A 176 0.54 10.63 -21.29
C SER A 176 0.18 10.25 -22.73
N GLU A 177 -1.12 10.28 -22.98
CA GLU A 177 -1.74 10.47 -24.29
C GLU A 177 -1.80 9.25 -25.22
N GLY A 178 -2.87 8.48 -25.04
CA GLY A 178 -3.37 7.54 -26.04
C GLY A 178 -4.89 7.48 -26.00
N GLN A 179 -5.58 8.62 -26.13
CA GLN A 179 -7.02 8.75 -26.43
C GLN A 179 -7.44 10.23 -26.58
N MET A 180 -6.97 10.89 -27.65
CA MET A 180 -7.59 12.11 -28.18
C MET A 180 -7.52 12.10 -29.72
N GLU A 181 -7.95 11.00 -30.33
CA GLU A 181 -8.27 10.93 -31.76
C GLU A 181 -9.44 9.97 -31.93
N LEU A 182 -10.67 10.44 -31.71
CA LEU A 182 -11.88 9.82 -32.27
C LEU A 182 -13.12 10.72 -32.31
N GLU A 183 -13.07 11.94 -31.77
CA GLU A 183 -14.14 12.94 -31.96
C GLU A 183 -13.70 14.07 -32.90
N SER A 184 -13.49 13.75 -34.18
CA SER A 184 -13.37 14.77 -35.24
C SER A 184 -13.88 14.24 -36.59
N ARG A 185 -14.90 13.40 -36.58
CA ARG A 185 -15.72 13.08 -37.75
C ARG A 185 -17.17 12.83 -37.32
N SER A 186 -17.90 13.92 -37.13
CA SER A 186 -19.36 13.99 -37.28
C SER A 186 -19.65 15.23 -38.11
#